data_AF-A0A382R0Z6-F1
#
_entry.id   AF-A0A382R0Z6-F1
#
_cell.length_a   1.000
_cell.length_b   1.000
_cell.length_c   1.000
_cell.angle_alpha   90.00
_cell.angle_beta   90.00
_cell.angle_gamma   90.00
#
_symmetry.space_group_name_H-M   'P 1'
#
loop_
_entity.id
_entity.type
_entity.pdbx_description
1 polymer ?
#
loop_
_entity_poly.entity_id
_entity_poly.type
_entity_poly.pdbx_seq_one_letter_code
_entity_poly.pdbx_strand_id
1 'polypeptide(L)'
;SSLANYLQDEYGFDSQNTFSTGFSNGGDMSYMLACQANDVFRAIAPVAGCMMEEIYNTCDSSPVPVLEIHGTNDNVVWWNGDMQNNDGWGAYYGTEEGIDFWVETNGCMSSENNFLPNTNTSDGSYIINHRYFDCIDNAEVWLYEVVNGGHDWPGSSGNMDIEASDEIWSFFSQFISNVGDVNGDGVLNILDIVAIVNIILGGAPEVPSADFNGDGLINVLDVVEMIGFILQG
;
A
#
# COMPACT_ATOMS: atom_id res chain seq x y z
N SER A 1 4.06 -1.62 -14.43
CA SER A 1 5.23 -1.08 -13.71
C SER A 1 6.22 -0.27 -14.56
N SER A 2 6.26 -0.37 -15.90
CA SER A 2 7.34 0.24 -16.71
C SER A 2 7.63 1.73 -16.49
N LEU A 3 6.61 2.54 -16.19
CA LEU A 3 6.82 3.95 -15.85
C LEU A 3 7.55 4.12 -14.50
N ALA A 4 7.19 3.34 -13.48
CA ALA A 4 7.86 3.39 -12.18
C ALA A 4 9.35 3.06 -12.33
N ASN A 5 9.67 1.96 -13.01
CA ASN A 5 11.05 1.55 -13.27
C ASN A 5 11.82 2.62 -14.05
N TYR A 6 11.21 3.21 -15.08
CA TYR A 6 11.85 4.30 -15.82
C TYR A 6 12.17 5.50 -14.93
N LEU A 7 11.25 5.89 -14.04
CA LEU A 7 11.47 7.02 -13.13
C LEU A 7 12.52 6.72 -12.06
N GLN A 8 12.55 5.48 -11.55
CA GLN A 8 13.59 4.99 -10.64
C GLN A 8 14.97 5.06 -11.32
N ASP A 9 15.08 4.55 -12.55
CA ASP A 9 16.34 4.53 -13.31
C ASP A 9 16.81 5.94 -13.71
N GLU A 10 15.91 6.78 -14.21
CA GLU A 10 16.25 8.11 -14.74
C GLU A 10 16.58 9.12 -13.63
N TYR A 11 15.85 9.06 -12.51
CA TYR A 11 15.95 10.07 -11.46
C TYR A 11 16.58 9.53 -10.16
N GLY A 12 16.93 8.24 -10.10
CA GLY A 12 17.47 7.61 -8.90
C GLY A 12 16.46 7.55 -7.76
N PHE A 13 15.17 7.40 -8.07
CA PHE A 13 14.15 7.20 -7.04
C PHE A 13 14.28 5.81 -6.43
N ASP A 14 13.97 5.73 -5.14
CA ASP A 14 14.06 4.50 -4.37
C ASP A 14 13.04 3.46 -4.86
N SER A 15 13.55 2.37 -5.44
CA SER A 15 12.74 1.28 -5.94
C SER A 15 12.03 0.50 -4.83
N GLN A 16 12.55 0.53 -3.59
CA GLN A 16 11.95 -0.13 -2.44
C GLN A 16 10.75 0.65 -1.88
N ASN A 17 10.72 1.95 -2.11
CA ASN A 17 9.70 2.86 -1.59
C ASN A 17 8.78 3.39 -2.69
N THR A 18 8.30 2.47 -3.52
CA THR A 18 7.37 2.76 -4.61
C THR A 18 5.95 2.39 -4.21
N PHE A 19 5.02 3.32 -4.36
CA PHE A 19 3.62 3.20 -3.92
C PHE A 19 2.66 3.56 -5.06
N SER A 20 1.42 3.08 -5.02
CA SER A 20 0.38 3.45 -6.01
C SER A 20 -0.89 3.94 -5.36
N THR A 21 -1.42 5.06 -5.84
CA THR A 21 -2.75 5.56 -5.48
C THR A 21 -3.39 6.18 -6.72
N GLY A 22 -4.71 6.23 -6.74
CA GLY A 22 -5.46 6.90 -7.79
C GLY A 22 -6.94 6.95 -7.46
N PHE A 23 -7.64 7.82 -8.19
CA PHE A 23 -9.07 8.04 -8.06
C PHE A 23 -9.84 7.27 -9.14
N SER A 24 -10.97 6.64 -8.78
CA SER A 24 -11.86 5.96 -9.75
C SER A 24 -11.10 4.88 -10.52
N ASN A 25 -11.04 4.95 -11.85
CA ASN A 25 -10.19 4.07 -12.68
C ASN A 25 -8.71 4.03 -12.24
N GLY A 26 -8.18 5.10 -11.62
CA GLY A 26 -6.84 5.09 -11.03
C GLY A 26 -6.74 4.24 -9.76
N GLY A 27 -7.84 4.11 -9.02
CA GLY A 27 -8.00 3.18 -7.91
C GLY A 27 -8.05 1.74 -8.41
N ASP A 28 -8.85 1.45 -9.44
CA ASP A 28 -8.87 0.13 -10.11
C ASP A 28 -7.47 -0.26 -10.61
N MET A 29 -6.76 0.70 -11.22
CA MET A 29 -5.39 0.51 -11.67
C MET A 29 -4.45 0.20 -10.49
N SER A 30 -4.66 0.80 -9.32
CA SER A 30 -3.85 0.51 -8.14
C SER A 30 -4.06 -0.93 -7.65
N TYR A 31 -5.30 -1.42 -7.63
CA TYR A 31 -5.58 -2.84 -7.37
C TYR A 31 -4.92 -3.76 -8.40
N MET A 32 -5.04 -3.44 -9.68
CA MET A 32 -4.40 -4.20 -10.76
C MET A 32 -2.88 -4.25 -10.58
N LEU A 33 -2.25 -3.13 -10.18
CA LEU A 33 -0.81 -3.05 -9.95
C LEU A 33 -0.37 -3.90 -8.75
N ALA A 34 -1.14 -3.93 -7.66
CA ALA A 34 -0.84 -4.83 -6.55
C ALA A 34 -0.92 -6.30 -7.00
N CYS A 35 -1.91 -6.68 -7.81
CA CYS A 35 -2.02 -8.05 -8.31
C CYS A 35 -0.94 -8.45 -9.33
N GLN A 36 -0.54 -7.54 -10.23
CA GLN A 36 0.31 -7.88 -11.38
C GLN A 36 1.76 -7.42 -11.26
N ALA A 37 2.07 -6.60 -10.26
CA ALA A 37 3.37 -6.00 -10.02
C ALA A 37 3.62 -5.76 -8.52
N ASN A 38 3.22 -6.72 -7.66
CA ASN A 38 3.48 -6.69 -6.21
C ASN A 38 4.97 -6.64 -5.86
N ASP A 39 5.86 -7.02 -6.78
CA ASP A 39 7.31 -6.90 -6.64
C ASP A 39 7.81 -5.45 -6.83
N VAL A 40 6.98 -4.57 -7.40
CA VAL A 40 7.31 -3.16 -7.66
C VAL A 40 6.63 -2.21 -6.70
N PHE A 41 5.38 -2.49 -6.28
CA PHE A 41 4.60 -1.59 -5.45
C PHE A 41 4.49 -2.11 -4.02
N ARG A 42 5.08 -1.38 -3.08
CA ARG A 42 5.18 -1.76 -1.67
C ARG A 42 3.89 -1.56 -0.88
N ALA A 43 3.02 -0.66 -1.32
CA ALA A 43 1.66 -0.51 -0.80
C ALA A 43 0.79 0.21 -1.84
N ILE A 44 -0.53 0.02 -1.74
CA ILE A 44 -1.51 0.73 -2.57
C ILE A 44 -2.54 1.47 -1.73
N ALA A 45 -3.06 2.58 -2.25
CA ALA A 45 -4.13 3.33 -1.62
C ALA A 45 -5.19 3.82 -2.62
N PRO A 46 -6.01 2.93 -3.19
CA PRO A 46 -7.12 3.30 -4.07
C PRO A 46 -8.16 4.21 -3.40
N VAL A 47 -8.70 5.16 -4.18
CA VAL A 47 -9.79 6.07 -3.75
C VAL A 47 -10.95 5.94 -4.73
N ALA A 48 -12.13 5.60 -4.23
CA ALA A 48 -13.33 5.36 -5.02
C ALA A 48 -13.07 4.35 -6.17
N GLY A 49 -12.20 3.37 -5.94
CA GLY A 49 -11.85 2.32 -6.89
C GLY A 49 -12.53 1.00 -6.53
N CYS A 50 -12.43 0.01 -7.41
CA CYS A 50 -13.00 -1.31 -7.20
C CYS A 50 -12.10 -2.43 -7.72
N MET A 51 -12.33 -3.62 -7.16
CA MET A 51 -11.77 -4.85 -7.73
C MET A 51 -12.69 -5.37 -8.82
N MET A 52 -12.34 -5.06 -10.08
CA MET A 52 -12.99 -5.64 -11.26
C MET A 52 -12.95 -7.17 -11.19
N GLU A 53 -13.98 -7.85 -11.71
CA GLU A 53 -14.11 -9.31 -11.67
C GLU A 53 -12.86 -10.00 -12.25
N GLU A 54 -12.31 -9.47 -13.33
CA GLU A 54 -11.09 -9.99 -13.95
C GLU A 54 -9.86 -9.84 -13.03
N ILE A 55 -9.70 -8.69 -12.37
CA ILE A 55 -8.62 -8.45 -11.41
C ILE A 55 -8.75 -9.43 -10.25
N TYR A 56 -9.93 -9.49 -9.62
CA TYR A 56 -10.19 -10.38 -8.48
C TYR A 56 -9.91 -11.85 -8.80
N ASN A 57 -10.40 -12.34 -9.94
CA ASN A 57 -10.30 -13.76 -10.28
C ASN A 57 -8.89 -14.20 -10.73
N THR A 58 -8.04 -13.27 -11.14
CA THR A 58 -6.70 -13.57 -11.67
C THR A 58 -5.56 -13.07 -10.79
N CYS A 59 -5.89 -12.39 -9.69
CA CYS A 59 -4.90 -11.84 -8.78
C CYS A 59 -4.06 -12.96 -8.15
N ASP A 60 -2.74 -12.91 -8.39
CA ASP A 60 -1.74 -13.76 -7.76
C ASP A 60 -0.75 -12.82 -7.06
N SER A 61 -1.12 -12.38 -5.85
CA SER A 61 -0.36 -11.40 -5.09
C SER A 61 0.29 -12.01 -3.86
N SER A 62 1.53 -11.58 -3.58
CA SER A 62 2.08 -11.65 -2.22
C SER A 62 1.38 -10.60 -1.32
N PRO A 63 1.52 -10.69 0.01
CA PRO A 63 0.96 -9.69 0.91
C PRO A 63 1.38 -8.26 0.54
N VAL A 64 0.42 -7.36 0.36
CA VAL A 64 0.65 -5.95 0.03
C VAL A 64 -0.25 -5.10 0.92
N PRO A 65 0.27 -4.13 1.69
CA PRO A 65 -0.56 -3.20 2.43
C PRO A 65 -1.53 -2.42 1.52
N VAL A 66 -2.80 -2.35 1.93
CA VAL A 66 -3.88 -1.71 1.16
C VAL A 66 -4.64 -0.70 2.02
N LEU A 67 -4.88 0.50 1.50
CA LEU A 67 -5.85 1.45 2.02
C LEU A 67 -6.91 1.76 0.95
N GLU A 68 -8.17 1.38 1.16
CA GLU A 68 -9.28 1.86 0.32
C GLU A 68 -9.99 3.03 1.00
N ILE A 69 -10.32 4.07 0.25
CA ILE A 69 -11.21 5.15 0.69
C ILE A 69 -12.43 5.18 -0.23
N HIS A 70 -13.61 4.87 0.30
CA HIS A 70 -14.80 4.70 -0.55
C HIS A 70 -16.07 5.27 0.06
N GLY A 71 -16.91 5.89 -0.78
CA GLY A 71 -18.20 6.42 -0.40
C GLY A 71 -19.32 5.37 -0.41
N THR A 72 -20.07 5.26 0.69
CA THR A 72 -21.23 4.33 0.74
C THR A 72 -22.40 4.74 -0.16
N ASN A 73 -22.49 6.01 -0.56
CA ASN A 73 -23.45 6.56 -1.52
C ASN A 73 -22.76 6.91 -2.86
N ASP A 74 -21.61 6.32 -3.15
CA ASP A 74 -20.98 6.45 -4.46
C ASP A 74 -21.95 5.99 -5.56
N ASN A 75 -22.18 6.91 -6.51
CA ASN A 75 -23.15 6.76 -7.58
C ASN A 75 -22.52 6.40 -8.93
N VAL A 76 -21.22 6.13 -8.94
CA VAL A 76 -20.43 5.73 -10.11
C VAL A 76 -19.86 4.33 -9.90
N VAL A 77 -19.17 4.12 -8.78
CA VAL A 77 -18.64 2.82 -8.35
C VAL A 77 -19.41 2.42 -7.11
N TRP A 78 -20.35 1.49 -7.24
CA TRP A 78 -21.30 1.24 -6.17
C TRP A 78 -20.64 0.47 -5.02
N TRP A 79 -20.94 0.89 -3.78
CA TRP A 79 -20.47 0.22 -2.56
C TRP A 79 -20.70 -1.30 -2.56
N ASN A 80 -21.88 -1.74 -3.03
CA ASN A 80 -22.26 -3.16 -3.08
C ASN A 80 -21.84 -3.87 -4.38
N GLY A 81 -21.05 -3.20 -5.23
CA GLY A 81 -20.58 -3.73 -6.52
C GLY A 81 -21.64 -3.71 -7.63
N ASP A 82 -21.21 -4.08 -8.83
CA ASP A 82 -22.07 -4.27 -10.00
C ASP A 82 -21.68 -5.54 -10.78
N MET A 83 -21.80 -6.70 -10.13
CA MET A 83 -21.45 -8.00 -10.75
C MET A 83 -22.30 -8.36 -11.99
N GLN A 84 -23.44 -7.69 -12.20
CA GLN A 84 -24.27 -7.89 -13.38
C GLN A 84 -23.90 -6.95 -14.53
N ASN A 85 -22.94 -6.05 -14.31
CA ASN A 85 -22.52 -5.03 -15.26
C ASN A 85 -23.73 -4.22 -15.78
N ASN A 86 -24.60 -3.78 -14.87
CA ASN A 86 -25.77 -2.98 -15.16
C ASN A 86 -25.40 -1.63 -15.78
N ASP A 87 -24.28 -1.04 -15.34
CA ASP A 87 -23.83 0.27 -15.83
C ASP A 87 -22.89 0.19 -17.05
N GLY A 88 -22.45 -1.01 -17.43
CA GLY A 88 -21.71 -1.25 -18.68
C GLY A 88 -20.19 -1.06 -18.61
N TRP A 89 -19.63 -0.79 -17.44
CA TRP A 89 -18.18 -0.60 -17.21
C TRP A 89 -17.40 -1.91 -17.00
N GLY A 90 -18.10 -3.02 -16.80
CA GLY A 90 -17.57 -4.32 -16.43
C GLY A 90 -18.15 -4.78 -15.10
N ALA A 91 -18.09 -6.08 -14.82
CA ALA A 91 -18.48 -6.61 -13.52
C ALA A 91 -17.38 -6.32 -12.48
N TYR A 92 -17.78 -5.91 -11.28
CA TYR A 92 -16.88 -5.68 -10.15
C TYR A 92 -17.53 -6.04 -8.82
N TYR A 93 -16.69 -6.45 -7.88
CA TYR A 93 -17.10 -6.81 -6.52
C TYR A 93 -17.41 -5.57 -5.68
N GLY A 94 -18.21 -5.73 -4.63
CA GLY A 94 -18.43 -4.67 -3.66
C GLY A 94 -17.16 -4.31 -2.90
N THR A 95 -17.15 -3.12 -2.32
CA THR A 95 -15.99 -2.58 -1.60
C THR A 95 -15.58 -3.51 -0.45
N GLU A 96 -16.54 -4.01 0.31
CA GLU A 96 -16.28 -4.94 1.42
C GLU A 96 -15.69 -6.27 0.91
N GLU A 97 -16.23 -6.84 -0.17
CA GLU A 97 -15.68 -8.08 -0.75
C GLU A 97 -14.26 -7.89 -1.31
N GLY A 98 -13.96 -6.73 -1.90
CA GLY A 98 -12.60 -6.38 -2.33
C GLY A 98 -11.63 -6.27 -1.15
N ILE A 99 -12.07 -5.70 -0.04
CA ILE A 99 -11.27 -5.62 1.19
C ILE A 99 -11.06 -6.99 1.83
N ASP A 100 -12.10 -7.82 1.90
CA ASP A 100 -12.01 -9.19 2.41
C ASP A 100 -10.98 -10.01 1.62
N PHE A 101 -10.91 -9.84 0.29
CA PHE A 101 -9.87 -10.45 -0.53
C PHE A 101 -8.45 -10.08 -0.07
N TRP A 102 -8.19 -8.81 0.24
CA TRP A 102 -6.87 -8.37 0.71
C TRP A 102 -6.59 -8.78 2.14
N VAL A 103 -7.60 -8.81 3.01
CA VAL A 103 -7.50 -9.33 4.38
C VAL A 103 -7.07 -10.80 4.36
N GLU A 104 -7.68 -11.60 3.47
CA GLU A 104 -7.30 -13.01 3.26
C GLU A 104 -5.90 -13.14 2.65
N THR A 105 -5.62 -12.37 1.59
CA THR A 105 -4.31 -12.38 0.89
C THR A 105 -3.16 -12.02 1.84
N ASN A 106 -3.36 -11.04 2.72
CA ASN A 106 -2.36 -10.59 3.67
C ASN A 106 -2.34 -11.42 4.96
N GLY A 107 -3.30 -12.34 5.17
CA GLY A 107 -3.35 -13.21 6.33
C GLY A 107 -3.58 -12.48 7.65
N CYS A 108 -4.35 -11.39 7.64
CA CYS A 108 -4.61 -10.59 8.85
C CYS A 108 -5.45 -11.37 9.87
N MET A 109 -5.06 -11.32 11.15
CA MET A 109 -5.70 -12.09 12.22
C MET A 109 -6.57 -11.27 13.16
N SER A 110 -6.40 -9.94 13.15
CA SER A 110 -7.06 -9.02 14.07
C SER A 110 -7.72 -7.88 13.29
N SER A 111 -8.79 -7.31 13.85
CA SER A 111 -9.45 -6.13 13.30
C SER A 111 -10.05 -5.21 14.36
N GLU A 112 -10.17 -3.93 14.02
CA GLU A 112 -10.81 -2.92 14.85
C GLU A 112 -11.52 -1.85 14.00
N ASN A 113 -12.51 -1.19 14.58
CA ASN A 113 -13.22 -0.07 13.95
C ASN A 113 -12.93 1.22 14.71
N ASN A 114 -12.32 2.18 14.02
CA ASN A 114 -11.95 3.48 14.56
C ASN A 114 -12.84 4.57 13.94
N PHE A 115 -13.65 5.22 14.78
CA PHE A 115 -14.50 6.32 14.33
C PHE A 115 -13.68 7.62 14.29
N LEU A 116 -13.48 8.17 13.10
CA LEU A 116 -12.74 9.43 12.96
C LEU A 116 -13.60 10.63 13.40
N PRO A 117 -12.99 11.73 13.88
CA PRO A 117 -13.73 12.93 14.24
C PRO A 117 -14.48 13.53 13.03
N ASN A 118 -15.79 13.69 13.14
CA ASN A 118 -16.59 14.47 12.18
C ASN A 118 -16.43 15.97 12.51
N THR A 119 -15.45 16.61 11.87
CA THR A 119 -15.11 18.03 12.07
C THR A 119 -15.91 18.96 11.16
N ASN A 120 -16.40 18.46 10.02
CA ASN A 120 -17.27 19.18 9.10
C ASN A 120 -18.68 18.56 9.04
N THR A 121 -19.49 18.87 10.05
CA THR A 121 -20.87 18.34 10.16
C THR A 121 -21.84 18.82 9.06
N SER A 122 -21.40 19.67 8.12
CA SER A 122 -22.24 20.23 7.07
C SER A 122 -22.19 19.47 5.74
N ASP A 123 -21.19 18.60 5.55
CA ASP A 123 -21.07 17.75 4.36
C ASP A 123 -22.02 16.53 4.41
N GLY A 124 -22.58 16.22 5.59
CA GLY A 124 -23.55 15.15 5.77
C GLY A 124 -22.95 13.75 5.83
N SER A 125 -21.63 13.65 5.93
CA SER A 125 -20.86 12.41 5.94
C SER A 125 -20.04 12.25 7.22
N TYR A 126 -19.46 11.07 7.42
CA TYR A 126 -18.47 10.78 8.46
C TYR A 126 -17.70 9.52 8.08
N ILE A 127 -16.57 9.26 8.76
CA ILE A 127 -15.68 8.15 8.40
C ILE A 127 -15.59 7.11 9.52
N ILE A 128 -15.69 5.84 9.13
CA ILE A 128 -15.30 4.69 9.93
C ILE A 128 -14.06 4.09 9.28
N ASN A 129 -12.96 4.02 10.03
CA ASN A 129 -11.75 3.30 9.61
C ASN A 129 -11.84 1.86 10.12
N HIS A 130 -12.02 0.91 9.22
CA HIS A 130 -11.87 -0.51 9.49
C HIS A 130 -10.41 -0.90 9.27
N ARG A 131 -9.71 -1.20 10.36
CA ARG A 131 -8.30 -1.55 10.33
C ARG A 131 -8.15 -3.04 10.61
N TYR A 132 -7.44 -3.73 9.71
CA TYR A 132 -7.09 -5.15 9.82
C TYR A 132 -5.57 -5.25 9.97
N PHE A 133 -5.12 -5.91 11.04
CA PHE A 133 -3.72 -5.95 11.46
C PHE A 133 -3.32 -7.34 11.96
N ASP A 134 -2.08 -7.48 12.45
CA ASP A 134 -1.42 -8.77 12.70
C ASP A 134 -1.38 -9.63 11.42
N CYS A 135 -0.97 -9.01 10.32
CA CYS A 135 -0.88 -9.60 8.98
C CYS A 135 0.55 -10.10 8.69
N ILE A 136 0.69 -10.93 7.65
CA ILE A 136 1.99 -11.35 7.12
C ILE A 136 2.76 -10.11 6.66
N ASP A 137 4.05 -10.03 7.01
CA ASP A 137 4.96 -8.93 6.67
C ASP A 137 4.44 -7.53 7.08
N ASN A 138 3.60 -7.47 8.12
CA ASN A 138 2.88 -6.26 8.55
C ASN A 138 2.04 -5.61 7.42
N ALA A 139 1.61 -6.38 6.41
CA ALA A 139 0.79 -5.88 5.31
C ALA A 139 -0.65 -5.58 5.76
N GLU A 140 -0.83 -4.49 6.51
CA GLU A 140 -2.14 -4.10 7.03
C GLU A 140 -3.11 -3.70 5.91
N VAL A 141 -4.41 -3.95 6.15
CA VAL A 141 -5.49 -3.57 5.25
C VAL A 141 -6.41 -2.60 5.97
N TRP A 142 -6.65 -1.44 5.39
CA TRP A 142 -7.44 -0.35 5.95
C TRP A 142 -8.57 -0.01 4.97
N LEU A 143 -9.78 0.19 5.49
CA LEU A 143 -10.92 0.69 4.73
C LEU A 143 -11.48 1.92 5.43
N TYR A 144 -11.43 3.05 4.75
CA TYR A 144 -12.13 4.26 5.15
C TYR A 144 -13.51 4.24 4.51
N GLU A 145 -14.47 3.70 5.25
CA GLU A 145 -15.90 3.78 4.90
C GLU A 145 -16.34 5.23 5.11
N VAL A 146 -16.50 5.98 4.02
CA VAL A 146 -17.07 7.32 4.04
C VAL A 146 -18.59 7.19 4.02
N VAL A 147 -19.19 7.13 5.20
CA VAL A 147 -20.63 6.96 5.37
C VAL A 147 -21.36 8.19 4.80
N ASN A 148 -22.34 7.94 3.95
CA ASN A 148 -23.03 8.91 3.09
C ASN A 148 -22.16 9.67 2.08
N GLY A 149 -20.87 9.37 1.96
CA GLY A 149 -19.97 9.95 0.95
C GLY A 149 -20.29 9.43 -0.46
N GLY A 150 -19.95 10.24 -1.48
CA GLY A 150 -20.15 9.92 -2.90
C GLY A 150 -18.87 9.48 -3.61
N HIS A 151 -18.86 9.62 -4.95
CA HIS A 151 -17.70 9.40 -5.81
C HIS A 151 -16.74 10.58 -5.75
N ASP A 152 -16.01 10.69 -4.64
CA ASP A 152 -15.29 11.90 -4.26
C ASP A 152 -13.87 11.60 -3.78
N TRP A 153 -13.04 12.65 -3.75
CA TRP A 153 -11.74 12.64 -3.09
C TRP A 153 -11.84 13.45 -1.79
N PRO A 154 -11.94 12.81 -0.60
CA PRO A 154 -12.10 13.53 0.66
C PRO A 154 -11.05 14.61 0.89
N GLY A 155 -11.48 15.78 1.35
CA GLY A 155 -10.67 17.01 1.48
C GLY A 155 -10.68 17.91 0.24
N SER A 156 -10.97 17.34 -0.94
CA SER A 156 -11.19 18.10 -2.18
C SER A 156 -12.67 18.25 -2.51
N SER A 157 -13.44 17.16 -2.36
CA SER A 157 -14.89 17.10 -2.54
C SER A 157 -15.52 16.03 -1.65
N GLY A 158 -16.85 16.05 -1.53
CA GLY A 158 -17.58 15.10 -0.69
C GLY A 158 -17.32 15.34 0.80
N ASN A 159 -16.70 14.36 1.46
CA ASN A 159 -16.31 14.45 2.87
C ASN A 159 -15.14 15.44 3.06
N MET A 160 -15.24 16.28 4.09
CA MET A 160 -14.25 17.31 4.41
C MET A 160 -13.69 17.16 5.84
N ASP A 161 -13.76 15.94 6.40
CA ASP A 161 -13.24 15.63 7.73
C ASP A 161 -11.75 15.25 7.70
N ILE A 162 -11.28 14.75 6.56
CA ILE A 162 -9.89 14.35 6.31
C ILE A 162 -9.39 14.98 5.01
N GLU A 163 -8.06 15.06 4.87
CA GLU A 163 -7.39 15.28 3.59
C GLU A 163 -6.88 13.93 3.10
N ALA A 164 -7.56 13.31 2.13
CA ALA A 164 -7.25 11.93 1.71
C ALA A 164 -5.78 11.76 1.28
N SER A 165 -5.20 12.78 0.64
CA SER A 165 -3.77 12.75 0.25
C SER A 165 -2.82 12.64 1.45
N ASP A 166 -3.14 13.28 2.57
CA ASP A 166 -2.33 13.23 3.79
C ASP A 166 -2.50 11.89 4.50
N GLU A 167 -3.73 11.36 4.55
CA GLU A 167 -4.01 10.03 5.12
C GLU A 167 -3.33 8.91 4.32
N ILE A 168 -3.37 9.00 2.99
CA ILE A 168 -2.66 8.08 2.09
C ILE A 168 -1.15 8.13 2.32
N TRP A 169 -0.58 9.33 2.42
CA TRP A 169 0.85 9.46 2.70
C TRP A 169 1.22 8.92 4.09
N SER A 170 0.40 9.21 5.10
CA SER A 170 0.55 8.65 6.45
C SER A 170 0.54 7.11 6.42
N PHE A 171 -0.40 6.51 5.68
CA PHE A 171 -0.44 5.07 5.45
C PHE A 171 0.85 4.56 4.79
N PHE A 172 1.25 5.10 3.64
CA PHE A 172 2.48 4.67 2.94
C PHE A 172 3.73 4.81 3.79
N SER A 173 3.82 5.88 4.59
CA SER A 173 4.99 6.16 5.42
C SER A 173 5.26 5.08 6.47
N GLN A 174 4.23 4.32 6.89
CA GLN A 174 4.38 3.18 7.80
C GLN A 174 5.14 2.01 7.16
N PHE A 175 5.20 1.97 5.83
CA PHE A 175 5.83 0.90 5.07
C PHE A 175 7.12 1.35 4.39
N ILE A 176 7.68 2.52 4.70
CA ILE A 176 8.97 2.91 4.14
C ILE A 176 10.06 1.93 4.62
N SER A 177 10.73 1.28 3.68
CA SER A 177 11.93 0.50 3.94
C SER A 177 13.13 1.42 3.91
N ASN A 178 13.95 1.42 4.96
CA ASN A 178 15.23 2.12 4.91
C ASN A 178 16.27 1.18 4.31
N VAL A 179 16.83 1.52 3.15
CA VAL A 179 17.99 0.80 2.61
C VAL A 179 19.09 0.79 3.68
N GLY A 180 19.65 -0.39 3.96
CA GLY A 180 20.58 -0.64 5.04
C GLY A 180 19.95 -1.04 6.37
N ASP A 181 18.67 -0.77 6.64
CA ASP A 181 17.99 -1.28 7.84
C ASP A 181 17.56 -2.73 7.61
N VAL A 182 18.49 -3.64 7.84
CA VAL A 182 18.32 -5.07 7.52
C VAL A 182 17.59 -5.79 8.64
N ASN A 183 17.65 -5.26 9.86
CA ASN A 183 16.95 -5.84 11.00
C ASN A 183 15.54 -5.21 11.24
N GLY A 184 15.21 -4.12 10.54
CA GLY A 184 13.90 -3.45 10.58
C GLY A 184 13.64 -2.66 11.87
N ASP A 185 14.69 -2.26 12.60
CA ASP A 185 14.57 -1.52 13.87
C ASP A 185 14.48 0.01 13.68
N GLY A 186 14.58 0.49 12.44
CA GLY A 186 14.52 1.89 12.07
C GLY A 186 15.85 2.63 12.23
N VAL A 187 16.94 1.96 12.62
CA VAL A 187 18.23 2.56 12.97
C VAL A 187 19.38 1.87 12.26
N LEU A 188 19.96 2.53 11.25
CA LEU A 188 21.17 2.03 10.59
C LEU A 188 22.37 1.99 11.55
N ASN A 189 22.81 0.80 11.92
CA ASN A 189 23.93 0.60 12.84
C ASN A 189 24.71 -0.71 12.57
N ILE A 190 25.62 -1.06 13.49
CA ILE A 190 26.48 -2.24 13.33
C ILE A 190 25.70 -3.56 13.31
N LEU A 191 24.49 -3.60 13.88
CA LEU A 191 23.63 -4.77 13.88
C LEU A 191 23.13 -5.09 12.47
N ASP A 192 22.87 -4.07 11.65
CA ASP A 192 22.51 -4.27 10.25
C ASP A 192 23.66 -4.79 9.41
N ILE A 193 24.87 -4.27 9.64
CA ILE A 193 26.09 -4.82 9.01
C ILE A 193 26.23 -6.31 9.34
N VAL A 194 26.01 -6.69 10.60
CA VAL A 194 26.05 -8.10 11.02
C VAL A 194 24.97 -8.91 10.30
N ALA A 195 23.78 -8.34 10.10
CA ALA A 195 22.70 -8.99 9.36
C ALA A 195 23.05 -9.18 7.88
N ILE A 196 23.58 -8.16 7.19
CA ILE A 196 24.07 -8.26 5.80
C ILE A 196 25.14 -9.35 5.69
N VAL A 197 26.11 -9.38 6.60
CA VAL A 197 27.15 -10.43 6.61
C VAL A 197 26.53 -11.82 6.78
N ASN A 198 25.53 -11.97 7.65
CA ASN A 198 24.85 -13.25 7.82
C ASN A 198 24.11 -13.69 6.55
N ILE A 199 23.50 -12.76 5.80
CA ILE A 199 22.88 -13.01 4.50
C ILE A 199 23.93 -13.47 3.48
N ILE A 200 25.04 -12.74 3.33
CA ILE A 200 26.14 -13.07 2.41
C ILE A 200 26.71 -14.47 2.68
N LEU A 201 26.74 -14.89 3.95
CA LEU A 201 27.23 -16.20 4.38
C LEU A 201 26.17 -17.32 4.22
N GLY A 202 24.97 -17.02 3.72
CA GLY A 202 23.87 -17.96 3.55
C GLY A 202 23.19 -18.37 4.87
N GLY A 203 23.37 -17.58 5.92
CA GLY A 203 22.78 -17.80 7.25
C GLY A 203 21.41 -17.15 7.44
N ALA A 204 20.95 -16.34 6.49
CA ALA A 204 19.64 -15.71 6.46
C ALA A 204 19.15 -15.55 5.00
N PRO A 205 17.82 -15.46 4.77
CA PRO A 205 17.28 -15.13 3.46
C PRO A 205 17.69 -13.71 3.05
N GLU A 206 17.86 -13.51 1.74
CA GLU A 206 18.11 -12.19 1.17
C GLU A 206 16.91 -11.27 1.39
N VAL A 207 17.18 -10.05 1.84
CA VAL A 207 16.19 -8.99 1.96
C VAL A 207 16.64 -7.79 1.13
N PRO A 208 15.74 -7.09 0.44
CA PRO A 208 16.12 -5.98 -0.44
C PRO A 208 16.88 -4.85 0.27
N SER A 209 16.61 -4.61 1.57
CA SER A 209 17.34 -3.58 2.33
C SER A 209 18.82 -3.91 2.54
N ALA A 210 19.26 -5.13 2.26
CA ALA A 210 20.67 -5.53 2.36
C ALA A 210 21.52 -5.13 1.14
N ASP A 211 20.89 -4.79 0.00
CA ASP A 211 21.54 -4.21 -1.18
C ASP A 211 21.71 -2.70 -0.94
N PHE A 212 22.74 -2.35 -0.17
CA PHE A 212 22.96 -0.98 0.30
C PHE A 212 23.44 -0.08 -0.84
N ASN A 213 24.20 -0.62 -1.80
CA ASN A 213 24.72 0.16 -2.92
C ASN A 213 23.78 0.16 -4.15
N GLY A 214 22.71 -0.64 -4.11
CA GLY A 214 21.67 -0.69 -5.13
C GLY A 214 22.13 -1.33 -6.44
N ASP A 215 23.15 -2.19 -6.41
CA ASP A 215 23.70 -2.85 -7.60
C ASP A 215 22.98 -4.16 -7.97
N GLY A 216 22.00 -4.58 -7.16
CA GLY A 216 21.21 -5.79 -7.32
C GLY A 216 21.89 -7.05 -6.77
N LEU A 217 23.06 -6.95 -6.13
CA LEU A 217 23.80 -8.08 -5.57
C LEU A 217 24.15 -7.84 -4.09
N ILE A 218 23.59 -8.64 -3.19
CA ILE A 218 23.96 -8.57 -1.77
C ILE A 218 25.34 -9.22 -1.55
N ASN A 219 26.36 -8.39 -1.35
CA ASN A 219 27.76 -8.80 -1.27
C ASN A 219 28.61 -7.90 -0.35
N VAL A 220 29.92 -8.15 -0.31
CA VAL A 220 30.83 -7.43 0.60
C VAL A 220 30.91 -5.92 0.33
N LEU A 221 30.55 -5.47 -0.87
CA LEU A 221 30.50 -4.04 -1.21
C LEU A 221 29.44 -3.31 -0.41
N ASP A 222 28.26 -3.90 -0.21
CA ASP A 222 27.19 -3.35 0.65
C ASP A 222 27.68 -3.09 2.07
N VAL A 223 28.41 -4.06 2.62
CA VAL A 223 29.00 -3.97 3.96
C VAL A 223 30.01 -2.82 4.03
N VAL A 224 30.88 -2.68 3.03
CA VAL A 224 31.93 -1.65 3.01
C VAL A 224 31.31 -0.26 2.90
N GLU A 225 30.31 -0.09 2.04
CA GLU A 225 29.62 1.18 1.86
C GLU A 225 28.80 1.56 3.09
N MET A 226 28.09 0.59 3.70
CA MET A 226 27.33 0.81 4.92
C MET A 226 28.22 1.20 6.10
N ILE A 227 29.39 0.56 6.26
CA ILE A 227 30.40 0.98 7.25
C ILE A 227 30.84 2.43 6.98
N GLY A 228 31.09 2.76 5.71
CA GLY A 228 31.46 4.11 5.29
C GLY A 228 30.41 5.15 5.66
N PHE A 229 29.13 4.81 5.52
CA PHE A 229 28.00 5.66 5.89
C PHE A 229 27.91 5.85 7.41
N ILE A 230 27.91 4.77 8.19
CA ILE A 230 27.82 4.81 9.66
C ILE A 230 28.97 5.59 10.30
N LEU A 231 30.19 5.49 9.75
CA LEU A 231 31.37 6.18 10.29
C LEU A 231 31.45 7.66 9.91
N GLN A 232 30.65 8.13 8.95
CA GLN A 232 30.61 9.53 8.51
C GLN A 232 29.49 10.34 9.16
N GLY A 233 28.52 9.69 9.80
CA GLY A 233 27.49 10.30 10.66
C GLY A 233 27.96 10.51 12.10
#